data_AF-A0A4Q6CCA1-F1
#
_entry.id   AF-A0A4Q6CCA1-F1
#
_cell.length_a   1.000
_cell.length_b   1.000
_cell.length_c   1.000
_cell.angle_alpha   90.00
_cell.angle_beta   90.00
_cell.angle_gamma   90.00
#
_symmetry.space_group_name_H-M   'P 1'
#
loop_
_entity.id
_entity.type
_entity.pdbx_description
1 polymer ?
#
loop_
_entity_poly.entity_id
_entity_poly.type
_entity_poly.pdbx_seq_one_letter_code
_entity_poly.pdbx_strand_id
1 'polypeptide(L)'
;MIRCLALLPLQVTPALQARQQPGLYYACQADASRIELEHAESADARDPSRGPAEWIDPSALVEYSAEDARGEVWRTGSTSITRQCGDLRLTVSGGYFNHRIQGEMGAAADFAIVEVTDGDGRSSGRLAIGTCNPSFPRYSSMVECPRDWVTGLNASRMLRAGEAGMLLDLVHHYQEFREPVPAGESDPARQR
;
A
#
# COMPACT_ATOMS: atom_id res chain seq x y z
N MET A 1 33.38 31.55 -32.73
CA MET A 1 32.74 30.21 -32.75
C MET A 1 32.22 29.91 -31.36
N ILE A 2 30.90 29.96 -31.15
CA ILE A 2 30.27 29.62 -29.87
C ILE A 2 29.86 28.15 -29.95
N ARG A 3 30.44 27.30 -29.10
CA ARG A 3 30.04 25.90 -28.93
C ARG A 3 28.88 25.85 -27.94
N CYS A 4 27.66 25.64 -28.42
CA CYS A 4 26.55 25.21 -27.57
C CYS A 4 26.85 23.77 -27.09
N LEU A 5 27.15 23.61 -25.80
CA LEU A 5 27.02 22.30 -25.15
C LEU A 5 25.54 21.96 -25.11
N ALA A 6 25.12 20.99 -25.92
CA ALA A 6 23.82 20.36 -25.76
C ALA A 6 23.84 19.54 -24.46
N LEU A 7 23.10 20.02 -23.46
CA LEU A 7 22.75 19.23 -22.28
C LEU A 7 21.88 18.05 -22.74
N LEU A 8 22.46 16.86 -22.79
CA LEU A 8 21.70 15.63 -23.01
C LEU A 8 20.77 15.42 -21.79
N PRO A 9 19.46 15.19 -22.00
CA PRO A 9 18.56 14.88 -20.91
C PRO A 9 18.99 13.57 -20.26
N LEU A 10 19.23 13.59 -18.95
CA LEU A 10 19.40 12.39 -18.14
C LEU A 10 18.13 11.55 -18.27
N GLN A 11 18.21 10.47 -19.05
CA GLN A 11 17.14 9.49 -19.11
C GLN A 11 17.16 8.70 -17.81
N VAL A 12 16.21 8.98 -16.93
CA VAL A 12 15.93 8.16 -15.76
C VAL A 12 15.46 6.80 -16.28
N THR A 13 16.13 5.73 -15.87
CA THR A 13 15.77 4.38 -16.29
C THR A 13 14.40 3.98 -15.73
N PRO A 14 13.56 3.25 -16.49
CA PRO A 14 12.21 2.88 -16.06
C PRO A 14 12.18 2.04 -14.77
N ALA A 15 13.26 1.30 -14.48
CA ALA A 15 13.42 0.56 -13.22
C ALA A 15 13.53 1.48 -11.99
N LEU A 16 14.03 2.72 -12.15
CA LEU A 16 14.12 3.71 -11.10
C LEU A 16 12.75 4.38 -10.83
N GLN A 17 11.94 4.56 -11.87
CA GLN A 17 10.57 5.10 -11.75
C GLN A 17 9.61 4.12 -11.06
N ALA A 18 9.71 2.81 -11.33
CA ALA A 18 8.86 1.80 -10.68
C ALA A 18 9.09 1.71 -9.16
N ARG A 19 10.30 2.04 -8.68
CA ARG A 19 10.61 2.06 -7.24
C ARG A 19 10.05 3.26 -6.49
N GLN A 20 9.64 4.32 -7.19
CA GLN A 20 9.12 5.56 -6.60
C GLN A 20 7.59 5.59 -6.49
N GLN A 21 6.90 4.52 -6.89
CA GLN A 21 5.45 4.44 -6.79
C GLN A 21 5.01 3.81 -5.46
N PRO A 22 3.83 4.15 -4.95
CA PRO A 22 3.28 3.49 -3.77
C PRO A 22 3.05 2.00 -4.01
N GLY A 23 3.16 1.20 -2.96
CA GLY A 23 2.96 -0.24 -3.04
C GLY A 23 2.89 -0.89 -1.68
N LEU A 24 3.14 -2.20 -1.66
CA LEU A 24 2.93 -3.05 -0.50
C LEU A 24 4.17 -3.89 -0.20
N TYR A 25 4.67 -3.82 1.03
CA TYR A 25 5.62 -4.80 1.52
C TYR A 25 4.88 -6.03 2.03
N TYR A 26 5.34 -7.20 1.61
CA TYR A 26 4.86 -8.50 2.05
C TYR A 26 5.99 -9.27 2.73
N ALA A 27 5.82 -9.52 4.02
CA ALA A 27 6.68 -10.40 4.79
C ALA A 27 5.91 -11.66 5.21
N CYS A 28 6.58 -12.81 5.11
CA CYS A 28 6.02 -14.11 5.46
C CYS A 28 6.95 -14.84 6.43
N GLN A 29 6.36 -15.32 7.53
CA GLN A 29 6.98 -16.27 8.45
C GLN A 29 6.22 -17.59 8.34
N ALA A 30 6.63 -18.43 7.38
CA ALA A 30 5.89 -19.64 7.01
C ALA A 30 5.72 -20.62 8.17
N ASP A 31 6.76 -20.84 8.97
CA ASP A 31 6.73 -21.76 10.13
C ASP A 31 5.70 -21.34 11.19
N ALA A 32 5.43 -20.04 11.30
CA ALA A 32 4.45 -19.47 12.22
C ALA A 32 3.08 -19.20 11.55
N SER A 33 2.94 -19.47 10.25
CA SER A 33 1.76 -19.08 9.45
C SER A 33 1.37 -17.62 9.70
N ARG A 34 2.34 -16.71 9.57
CA ARG A 34 2.17 -15.27 9.82
C ARG A 34 2.52 -14.46 8.59
N ILE A 35 1.61 -13.56 8.22
CA ILE A 35 1.73 -12.60 7.13
C ILE A 35 1.75 -11.20 7.73
N GLU A 36 2.66 -10.36 7.26
CA GLU A 36 2.70 -8.93 7.55
C GLU A 36 2.66 -8.17 6.22
N LEU A 37 1.72 -7.23 6.13
CA LEU A 37 1.53 -6.34 5.00
C LEU A 37 1.59 -4.90 5.46
N GLU A 38 2.29 -4.07 4.70
CA GLU A 38 2.43 -2.65 4.99
C GLU A 38 2.45 -1.85 3.70
N HIS A 39 1.58 -0.85 3.61
CA HIS A 39 1.62 0.15 2.56
C HIS A 39 2.82 1.07 2.74
N ALA A 40 3.51 1.38 1.65
CA ALA A 40 4.53 2.41 1.64
C ALA A 40 4.47 3.25 0.37
N GLU A 41 4.94 4.49 0.47
CA GLU A 41 4.95 5.44 -0.65
C GLU A 41 5.99 5.09 -1.73
N SER A 42 6.99 4.28 -1.39
CA SER A 42 8.00 3.78 -2.33
C SER A 42 8.69 2.52 -1.81
N ALA A 43 9.34 1.79 -2.73
CA ALA A 43 10.10 0.57 -2.44
C ALA A 43 11.38 0.82 -1.62
N ASP A 44 11.80 2.08 -1.49
CA ASP A 44 12.97 2.49 -0.71
C ASP A 44 12.59 3.04 0.69
N ALA A 45 11.30 3.28 0.95
CA ALA A 45 10.81 3.83 2.23
C ALA A 45 10.68 2.79 3.36
N ARG A 46 11.07 1.52 3.13
CA ARG A 46 10.95 0.49 4.16
C ARG A 46 11.95 0.69 5.28
N ASP A 47 11.50 0.42 6.50
CA ASP A 47 12.41 0.20 7.62
C ASP A 47 13.19 -1.12 7.43
N PRO A 48 14.53 -1.08 7.25
CA PRO A 48 15.35 -2.27 7.05
C PRO A 48 15.39 -3.18 8.30
N SER A 49 14.99 -2.68 9.48
CA SER A 49 14.94 -3.48 10.71
C SER A 49 13.85 -4.55 10.70
N ARG A 50 12.86 -4.46 9.79
CA ARG A 50 11.72 -5.38 9.69
C ARG A 50 12.02 -6.71 8.96
N GLY A 51 13.29 -7.07 8.79
CA GLY A 51 13.71 -8.32 8.13
C GLY A 51 13.51 -8.32 6.60
N PRO A 52 13.56 -9.46 5.90
CA PRO A 52 13.31 -9.50 4.45
C PRO A 52 11.81 -9.40 4.11
N ALA A 53 11.46 -8.64 3.07
CA ALA A 53 10.10 -8.57 2.51
C ALA A 53 10.13 -8.48 0.98
N GLU A 54 9.08 -8.98 0.35
CA GLU A 54 8.78 -8.80 -1.07
C GLU A 54 8.09 -7.44 -1.27
N TRP A 55 8.41 -6.75 -2.37
CA TRP A 55 7.67 -5.55 -2.80
C TRP A 55 6.63 -5.94 -3.85
N ILE A 56 5.39 -5.49 -3.65
CA ILE A 56 4.28 -5.69 -4.58
C ILE A 56 3.82 -4.31 -5.06
N ASP A 57 3.91 -4.08 -6.37
CA ASP A 57 3.37 -2.90 -7.05
C ASP A 57 1.90 -3.17 -7.46
N PRO A 58 0.91 -2.50 -6.86
CA PRO A 58 -0.49 -2.70 -7.20
C PRO A 58 -0.83 -2.22 -8.61
N SER A 59 -0.12 -1.22 -9.14
CA SER A 59 -0.37 -0.68 -10.48
C SER A 59 -0.03 -1.70 -11.56
N ALA A 60 1.00 -2.52 -11.32
CA ALA A 60 1.35 -3.66 -12.18
C ALA A 60 0.28 -4.77 -12.18
N LEU A 61 -0.66 -4.74 -11.23
CA LEU A 61 -1.78 -5.67 -11.15
C LEU A 61 -3.08 -5.10 -11.76
N VAL A 62 -3.06 -3.86 -12.26
CA VAL A 62 -4.19 -3.26 -12.99
C VAL A 62 -4.02 -3.48 -14.48
N GLU A 63 -5.10 -3.86 -15.16
CA GLU A 63 -5.09 -4.10 -16.60
C GLU A 63 -5.54 -2.86 -17.36
N TYR A 64 -4.75 -2.48 -18.36
CA TYR A 64 -4.97 -1.28 -19.15
C TYR A 64 -5.32 -1.63 -20.59
N SER A 65 -6.26 -0.87 -21.15
CA SER A 65 -6.55 -0.88 -22.59
C SER A 65 -5.38 -0.30 -23.40
N ALA A 66 -5.38 -0.59 -24.70
CA ALA A 66 -4.61 0.23 -25.63
C ALA A 66 -5.17 1.67 -25.65
N GLU A 67 -4.31 2.63 -25.99
CA GLU A 67 -4.71 4.02 -26.19
C GLU A 67 -5.79 4.12 -27.27
N ASP A 68 -6.89 4.80 -26.96
CA ASP A 68 -7.98 5.01 -27.91
C ASP A 68 -7.65 6.12 -28.93
N ALA A 69 -8.54 6.35 -29.91
CA ALA A 69 -8.32 7.35 -30.96
C ALA A 69 -8.22 8.81 -30.44
N ARG A 70 -8.52 9.05 -29.15
CA ARG A 70 -8.42 10.35 -28.48
C ARG A 70 -7.19 10.45 -27.59
N GLY A 71 -6.32 9.44 -27.58
CA GLY A 71 -5.16 9.40 -26.69
C GLY A 71 -5.48 8.95 -25.27
N GLU A 72 -6.64 8.30 -25.05
CA GLU A 72 -7.08 7.92 -23.70
C GLU A 72 -6.75 6.46 -23.40
N VAL A 73 -6.18 6.22 -22.22
CA VAL A 73 -5.97 4.88 -21.66
C VAL A 73 -6.98 4.65 -20.53
N TRP A 74 -7.64 3.49 -20.58
CA TRP A 74 -8.64 3.06 -19.61
C TRP A 74 -8.14 1.87 -18.82
N ARG A 75 -8.46 1.83 -17.53
CA ARG A 75 -8.38 0.62 -16.71
C ARG A 75 -9.56 -0.28 -17.06
N THR A 76 -9.27 -1.53 -17.37
CA THR A 76 -10.23 -2.49 -17.92
C THR A 76 -10.51 -3.67 -16.99
N GLY A 77 -9.63 -3.87 -16.01
CA GLY A 77 -9.69 -5.00 -15.10
C GLY A 77 -8.53 -4.97 -14.12
N SER A 78 -8.39 -6.05 -13.38
CA SER A 78 -7.28 -6.29 -12.47
C SER A 78 -6.91 -7.76 -12.51
N THR A 79 -5.62 -8.04 -12.48
CA THR A 79 -5.09 -9.37 -12.21
C THR A 79 -4.78 -9.52 -10.72
N SER A 80 -4.43 -10.74 -10.31
CA SER A 80 -4.08 -11.06 -8.94
C SER A 80 -2.84 -11.93 -8.85
N ILE A 81 -2.05 -11.71 -7.82
CA ILE A 81 -0.98 -12.62 -7.41
C ILE A 81 -1.38 -13.33 -6.12
N THR A 82 -0.98 -14.59 -6.02
CA THR A 82 -1.18 -15.40 -4.81
C THR A 82 0.16 -15.80 -4.21
N ARG A 83 0.25 -15.76 -2.88
CA ARG A 83 1.40 -16.19 -2.10
C ARG A 83 0.93 -17.13 -0.99
N GLN A 84 1.62 -18.24 -0.83
CA GLN A 84 1.40 -19.16 0.29
C GLN A 84 2.39 -18.84 1.41
N CYS A 85 1.90 -18.79 2.65
CA CYS A 85 2.69 -18.53 3.86
C CYS A 85 2.25 -19.46 5.00
N GLY A 86 2.92 -20.61 5.12
CA GLY A 86 2.45 -21.66 6.02
C GLY A 86 1.04 -22.10 5.62
N ASP A 87 0.09 -22.08 6.55
CA ASP A 87 -1.32 -22.39 6.31
C ASP A 87 -2.13 -21.21 5.76
N LEU A 88 -1.56 -20.00 5.72
CA LEU A 88 -2.24 -18.83 5.19
C LEU A 88 -1.92 -18.65 3.71
N ARG A 89 -2.92 -18.22 2.94
CA ARG A 89 -2.80 -17.83 1.55
C ARG A 89 -3.18 -16.37 1.41
N LEU A 90 -2.28 -15.57 0.88
CA LEU A 90 -2.53 -14.18 0.52
C LEU A 90 -2.84 -14.09 -0.97
N THR A 91 -3.91 -13.39 -1.32
CA THR A 91 -4.20 -12.94 -2.68
C THR A 91 -4.17 -11.42 -2.70
N VAL A 92 -3.40 -10.84 -3.62
CA VAL A 92 -3.30 -9.39 -3.83
C VAL A 92 -3.76 -9.10 -5.25
N SER A 93 -4.64 -8.11 -5.41
CA SER A 93 -5.13 -7.62 -6.69
C SER A 93 -5.02 -6.10 -6.78
N GLY A 94 -4.94 -5.56 -7.99
CA GLY A 94 -4.96 -4.12 -8.23
C GLY A 94 -6.36 -3.55 -8.03
N GLY A 95 -6.46 -2.38 -7.41
CA GLY A 95 -7.67 -1.62 -7.22
C GLY A 95 -7.52 -0.20 -7.74
N TYR A 96 -8.63 0.38 -8.21
CA TYR A 96 -8.67 1.74 -8.72
C TYR A 96 -10.04 2.38 -8.49
N PHE A 97 -10.07 3.70 -8.33
CA PHE A 97 -11.30 4.45 -8.07
C PHE A 97 -12.13 4.71 -9.33
N ASN A 98 -11.46 4.90 -10.47
CA ASN A 98 -12.11 5.22 -11.73
C ASN A 98 -11.43 4.52 -12.91
N HIS A 99 -12.24 3.93 -13.79
CA HIS A 99 -11.82 3.32 -15.04
C HIS A 99 -11.11 4.31 -15.99
N ARG A 100 -11.48 5.60 -16.00
CA ARG A 100 -10.84 6.63 -16.83
C ARG A 100 -9.71 7.32 -16.09
N ILE A 101 -8.46 7.14 -16.53
CA ILE A 101 -7.27 7.73 -15.86
C ILE A 101 -7.31 9.26 -15.84
N GLN A 102 -7.77 9.87 -16.93
CA GLN A 102 -7.87 11.34 -17.04
C GLN A 102 -9.16 11.90 -16.42
N GLY A 103 -10.03 11.04 -15.90
CA GLY A 103 -11.29 11.42 -15.27
C GLY A 103 -11.11 11.89 -13.82
N GLU A 104 -12.19 12.34 -13.21
CA GLU A 104 -12.21 12.65 -11.77
C GLU A 104 -11.81 11.41 -10.96
N MET A 105 -10.88 11.57 -10.01
CA MET A 105 -10.24 10.48 -9.25
C MET A 105 -9.47 9.44 -10.09
N GLY A 106 -9.41 9.60 -11.42
CA GLY A 106 -8.69 8.71 -12.33
C GLY A 106 -7.18 8.77 -12.18
N ALA A 107 -6.66 9.95 -11.86
CA ALA A 107 -5.22 10.18 -11.63
C ALA A 107 -4.78 9.80 -10.21
N ALA A 108 -5.69 9.32 -9.35
CA ALA A 108 -5.30 8.73 -8.08
C ALA A 108 -4.46 7.48 -8.34
N ALA A 109 -3.51 7.20 -7.44
CA ALA A 109 -2.72 5.98 -7.52
C ALA A 109 -3.60 4.75 -7.41
N ASP A 110 -3.20 3.69 -8.12
CA ASP A 110 -3.76 2.37 -7.91
C ASP A 110 -3.38 1.86 -6.53
N PHE A 111 -4.19 0.97 -5.97
CA PHE A 111 -4.05 0.50 -4.59
C PHE A 111 -4.19 -1.01 -4.49
N ALA A 112 -3.70 -1.59 -3.40
CA ALA A 112 -3.80 -3.01 -3.17
C ALA A 112 -5.17 -3.39 -2.60
N ILE A 113 -5.80 -4.41 -3.19
CA ILE A 113 -6.91 -5.14 -2.58
C ILE A 113 -6.39 -6.52 -2.18
N VAL A 114 -6.45 -6.83 -0.89
CA VAL A 114 -5.89 -8.04 -0.29
C VAL A 114 -6.99 -8.93 0.27
N GLU A 115 -6.77 -10.23 0.19
CA GLU A 115 -7.60 -11.26 0.80
C GLU A 115 -6.67 -12.32 1.40
N VAL A 116 -6.91 -12.68 2.65
CA VAL A 116 -6.21 -13.77 3.32
C VAL A 116 -7.19 -14.92 3.53
N THR A 117 -6.78 -16.11 3.10
CA THR A 117 -7.51 -17.35 3.32
C THR A 117 -6.69 -18.28 4.18
N ASP A 118 -7.30 -18.94 5.16
CA ASP A 118 -6.61 -19.97 5.95
C ASP A 118 -6.69 -21.37 5.29
N GLY A 119 -6.02 -22.35 5.89
CA GLY A 119 -5.98 -23.73 5.40
C GLY A 119 -7.34 -24.43 5.38
N ASP A 120 -8.32 -23.92 6.14
CA ASP A 120 -9.70 -24.41 6.18
C ASP A 120 -10.58 -23.72 5.11
N GLY A 121 -10.02 -22.79 4.33
CA GLY A 121 -10.73 -22.06 3.28
C GLY A 121 -11.51 -20.85 3.79
N ARG A 122 -11.37 -20.44 5.05
CA ARG A 122 -12.04 -19.24 5.58
C ARG A 122 -11.32 -17.99 5.07
N SER A 123 -12.09 -17.03 4.59
CA SER A 123 -11.58 -15.79 4.02
C SER A 123 -11.73 -14.60 4.98
N SER A 124 -10.76 -13.69 4.95
CA SER A 124 -10.85 -12.37 5.57
C SER A 124 -11.87 -11.45 4.91
N GLY A 125 -12.37 -11.83 3.72
CA GLY A 125 -12.95 -10.89 2.77
C GLY A 125 -11.89 -10.02 2.10
N ARG A 126 -12.34 -9.18 1.16
CA ARG A 126 -11.47 -8.27 0.40
C ARG A 126 -11.28 -6.97 1.18
N LEU A 127 -10.02 -6.60 1.43
CA LEU A 127 -9.61 -5.42 2.17
C LEU A 127 -8.79 -4.50 1.28
N ALA A 128 -9.12 -3.21 1.23
CA ALA A 128 -8.31 -2.23 0.51
C ALA A 128 -7.25 -1.63 1.45
N ILE A 129 -5.98 -1.66 1.05
CA ILE A 129 -4.85 -1.20 1.86
C ILE A 129 -4.23 0.05 1.21
N GLY A 130 -4.01 1.10 2.01
CA GLY A 130 -3.33 2.32 1.55
C GLY A 130 -4.15 3.21 0.60
N THR A 131 -5.47 3.14 0.66
CA THR A 131 -6.37 3.78 -0.32
C THR A 131 -6.61 5.29 -0.12
N CYS A 132 -6.23 5.87 1.03
CA CYS A 132 -6.00 7.31 1.15
C CYS A 132 -4.55 7.59 1.39
N ASN A 133 -3.94 8.32 0.48
CA ASN A 133 -2.69 9.00 0.77
C ASN A 133 -2.96 10.53 0.79
N PRO A 134 -2.80 11.20 1.95
CA PRO A 134 -3.01 12.64 2.08
C PRO A 134 -2.01 13.47 1.25
N SER A 135 -0.89 12.88 0.83
CA SER A 135 0.12 13.50 -0.04
C SER A 135 -0.39 13.76 -1.46
N PHE A 136 -1.54 13.22 -1.85
CA PHE A 136 -2.16 13.56 -3.14
C PHE A 136 -2.93 14.89 -3.04
N PRO A 137 -2.58 15.92 -3.86
CA PRO A 137 -3.17 17.26 -3.78
C PRO A 137 -4.70 17.32 -3.92
N ARG A 138 -5.29 16.28 -4.52
CA ARG A 138 -6.73 16.17 -4.74
C ARG A 138 -7.48 15.62 -3.51
N TYR A 139 -6.83 14.83 -2.66
CA TYR A 139 -7.39 14.35 -1.39
C TYR A 139 -7.15 15.34 -0.24
N SER A 140 -6.03 16.05 -0.25
CA SER A 140 -5.74 17.09 0.75
C SER A 140 -6.71 18.28 0.74
N SER A 141 -7.51 18.45 -0.33
CA SER A 141 -8.40 19.60 -0.53
C SER A 141 -9.89 19.28 -0.68
N MET A 142 -10.29 18.02 -0.94
CA MET A 142 -11.69 17.67 -1.25
C MET A 142 -12.31 16.56 -0.40
N VAL A 143 -11.52 15.69 0.25
CA VAL A 143 -12.04 14.62 1.13
C VAL A 143 -11.02 14.34 2.23
N GLU A 144 -11.37 14.63 3.49
CA GLU A 144 -10.55 14.21 4.64
C GLU A 144 -10.50 12.68 4.66
N CYS A 145 -9.29 12.12 4.58
CA CYS A 145 -9.08 10.69 4.75
C CYS A 145 -9.64 10.26 6.12
N PRO A 146 -10.58 9.30 6.19
CA PRO A 146 -11.01 8.75 7.46
C PRO A 146 -9.81 8.36 8.32
N ARG A 147 -9.82 8.78 9.59
CA ARG A 147 -8.73 8.51 10.55
C ARG A 147 -8.46 7.01 10.77
N ASP A 148 -9.45 6.18 10.44
CA ASP A 148 -9.45 4.74 10.66
C ASP A 148 -9.07 3.95 9.38
N TRP A 149 -8.19 4.49 8.54
CA TRP A 149 -7.79 3.80 7.31
C TRP A 149 -6.67 2.79 7.53
N VAL A 150 -6.89 1.56 7.09
CA VAL A 150 -5.91 0.47 7.17
C VAL A 150 -4.72 0.74 6.24
N THR A 151 -3.54 0.90 6.85
CA THR A 151 -2.25 1.05 6.16
C THR A 151 -1.47 -0.25 6.14
N GLY A 152 -1.88 -1.26 6.92
CA GLY A 152 -1.26 -2.58 6.92
C GLY A 152 -2.12 -3.65 7.55
N LEU A 153 -1.66 -4.90 7.48
CA LEU A 153 -2.36 -6.06 8.02
C LEU A 153 -1.32 -7.01 8.63
N ASN A 154 -1.57 -7.48 9.85
CA ASN A 154 -0.96 -8.70 10.35
C ASN A 154 -2.01 -9.80 10.35
N ALA A 155 -1.73 -10.92 9.68
CA ALA A 155 -2.56 -12.11 9.73
C ALA A 155 -1.76 -13.25 10.35
N SER A 156 -2.36 -13.98 11.29
CA SER A 156 -1.72 -15.15 11.90
C SER A 156 -2.72 -16.25 12.15
N ARG A 157 -2.24 -17.50 12.09
CA ARG A 157 -3.04 -18.65 12.51
C ARG A 157 -3.27 -18.57 14.01
N MET A 158 -4.53 -18.60 14.43
CA MET A 158 -4.93 -18.71 15.82
C MET A 158 -5.37 -20.14 16.12
N LEU A 159 -4.87 -20.70 17.22
CA LEU A 159 -5.36 -21.95 17.80
C LEU A 159 -5.95 -21.63 19.16
N ARG A 160 -7.28 -21.70 19.31
CA ARG A 160 -7.95 -21.54 20.61
C ARG A 160 -8.87 -22.72 20.88
N ALA A 161 -8.67 -23.36 22.03
CA ALA A 161 -9.55 -24.39 22.57
C ALA A 161 -9.95 -25.52 21.59
N GLY A 162 -9.04 -25.91 20.68
CA GLY A 162 -9.29 -26.97 19.68
C GLY A 162 -9.88 -26.47 18.35
N GLU A 163 -10.20 -25.18 18.23
CA GLU A 163 -10.60 -24.57 16.96
C GLU A 163 -9.39 -23.84 16.34
N ALA A 164 -9.09 -24.19 15.10
CA ALA A 164 -8.23 -23.38 14.25
C ALA A 164 -9.02 -22.16 13.77
N GLY A 165 -8.35 -21.03 13.64
CA GLY A 165 -8.90 -19.77 13.15
C GLY A 165 -7.81 -18.87 12.59
N MET A 166 -8.22 -17.70 12.11
CA MET A 166 -7.32 -16.65 11.68
C MET A 166 -7.55 -15.42 12.56
N LEU A 167 -6.47 -14.85 13.07
CA LEU A 167 -6.46 -13.53 13.69
C LEU A 167 -5.99 -12.52 12.63
N LEU A 168 -6.74 -11.43 12.48
CA LEU A 168 -6.42 -10.31 11.61
C LEU A 168 -6.29 -9.04 12.46
N ASP A 169 -5.09 -8.49 12.54
CA ASP A 169 -4.84 -7.18 13.14
C ASP A 169 -4.67 -6.15 12.02
N LEU A 170 -5.62 -5.21 11.94
CA LEU A 170 -5.57 -4.10 11.00
C LEU A 170 -4.68 -3.00 11.58
N VAL A 171 -3.67 -2.61 10.82
CA VAL A 171 -2.67 -1.61 11.24
C VAL A 171 -3.06 -0.26 10.66
N HIS A 172 -2.97 0.77 11.51
CA HIS A 172 -3.20 2.16 11.18
C HIS A 172 -1.96 2.96 11.59
N HIS A 173 -1.40 3.77 10.69
CA HIS A 173 -0.34 4.71 11.00
C HIS A 173 -0.92 6.13 11.04
N TYR A 174 -0.92 6.74 12.22
CA TYR A 174 -1.26 8.16 12.38
C TYR A 174 -0.01 8.98 12.66
N GLN A 175 0.12 10.14 12.01
CA GLN A 175 1.07 11.16 12.43
C GLN A 175 0.42 11.96 13.57
N GLU A 176 0.79 11.67 14.81
CA GLU A 176 0.44 12.53 15.95
C GLU A 176 1.23 13.84 15.82
N PHE A 177 0.61 14.89 15.27
CA PHE A 177 1.15 16.24 15.41
C PHE A 177 0.87 16.70 16.85
N ARG A 178 1.86 16.54 17.73
CA ARG A 178 1.83 17.22 19.03
C ARG A 178 2.36 18.61 18.82
N GLU A 179 1.54 19.63 19.11
CA GLU A 179 2.06 20.99 19.20
C GLU A 179 3.25 20.99 20.17
N PRO A 180 4.35 21.68 19.84
CA PRO A 180 5.45 21.82 20.77
C PRO A 180 4.90 22.38 22.08
N VAL A 181 5.07 21.66 23.19
CA VAL A 181 4.73 22.20 24.50
C VAL A 181 5.51 23.52 24.65
N PRO A 182 4.82 24.65 24.86
CA PRO A 182 5.50 25.93 25.03
C PRO A 182 6.59 25.78 26.10
N ALA A 183 7.79 26.27 25.80
CA ALA A 183 8.90 26.21 26.74
C ALA A 183 8.49 26.94 28.04
N GLY A 184 8.14 26.18 29.08
CA GLY A 184 7.65 26.72 30.36
C GLY A 184 6.43 26.02 30.95
N GLU A 185 5.68 25.22 30.18
CA GLU A 185 4.58 24.43 30.73
C GLU A 185 5.08 23.02 31.09
N SER A 186 5.21 22.73 32.38
CA SER A 186 5.48 21.38 32.84
C SER A 186 4.28 20.49 32.55
N ASP A 187 4.49 19.42 31.80
CA ASP A 187 3.54 18.32 31.59
C ASP A 187 2.94 17.87 32.94
N PRO A 188 1.64 18.09 33.20
CA PRO A 188 1.00 17.69 34.45
C PRO A 188 1.01 16.16 34.64
N ALA A 189 1.23 15.38 33.58
CA ALA A 189 1.37 13.92 33.65
C ALA A 189 2.73 13.46 34.22
N ARG A 190 3.72 14.35 34.33
CA ARG A 190 5.02 14.06 34.97
C ARG A 190 5.05 14.32 36.48
N GLN A 191 3.92 14.71 37.09
CA GLN A 191 3.83 15.00 38.53
C GLN A 191 3.03 13.96 39.33
N ARG A 192 2.91 12.71 38.84
CA ARG A 192 2.34 11.59 39.61
C ARG A 192 3.28 10.41 39.67
#